data_AF-A0A354AYM2-F1
#
_entry.id   AF-A0A354AYM2-F1
#
_cell.length_a   1.000
_cell.length_b   1.000
_cell.length_c   1.000
_cell.angle_alpha   90.00
_cell.angle_beta   90.00
_cell.angle_gamma   90.00
#
_symmetry.space_group_name_H-M   'P 1'
#
loop_
_entity.id
_entity.type
_entity.pdbx_description
1 polymer ?
#
loop_
_entity_poly.entity_id
_entity_poly.type
_entity_poly.pdbx_seq_one_letter_code
_entity_poly.pdbx_strand_id
1 'polypeptide(L)'
;MFRRSRLRRSLLAAALGIGLGAALPLVSSTGVLAADNLVFVSGGFRRSIPVADLEQLASTGKAQGLLADLLSFSKQPPAQVAKLLNESISLPVTLVSRLLNTRIGEAVLERVAQIVYPLKTPGVGLPALRSAIVMGLVEGKGSLTALRFLRAYPSRNMEVSIPALLSLMDKTSSISDLVRFFSEAPLNGLRGEP
;
A
#
# COMPACT_ATOMS: atom_id res chain seq x y z
N MET A 1 -46.77 -76.71 -26.71
CA MET A 1 -47.94 -75.93 -27.16
C MET A 1 -47.58 -74.45 -27.11
N PHE A 2 -47.50 -73.79 -28.28
CA PHE A 2 -47.30 -72.34 -28.40
C PHE A 2 -48.51 -71.59 -27.82
N ARG A 3 -48.30 -70.50 -27.05
CA ARG A 3 -49.01 -69.24 -27.30
C ARG A 3 -48.44 -68.03 -26.54
N ARG A 4 -48.39 -66.95 -27.29
CA ARG A 4 -47.97 -65.57 -26.98
C ARG A 4 -48.96 -64.87 -26.04
N SER A 5 -48.45 -63.95 -25.23
CA SER A 5 -48.94 -62.55 -25.17
C SER A 5 -47.91 -61.69 -24.42
N ARG A 6 -47.22 -60.78 -25.11
CA ARG A 6 -47.51 -59.32 -25.16
C ARG A 6 -47.46 -58.68 -23.77
N LEU A 7 -46.83 -57.54 -23.52
CA LEU A 7 -45.97 -56.60 -24.24
C LEU A 7 -45.68 -55.55 -23.15
N ARG A 8 -44.46 -55.01 -23.12
CA ARG A 8 -44.18 -53.58 -22.85
C ARG A 8 -44.31 -53.01 -21.42
N ARG A 9 -43.15 -52.43 -21.04
CA ARG A 9 -42.97 -51.15 -20.34
C ARG A 9 -43.32 -51.22 -18.84
N SER A 10 -42.51 -50.75 -17.92
CA SER A 10 -41.57 -49.66 -17.98
C SER A 10 -40.51 -49.85 -16.90
N LEU A 11 -39.26 -49.88 -17.33
CA LEU A 11 -38.13 -49.36 -16.55
C LEU A 11 -38.52 -47.98 -16.03
N LEU A 12 -38.38 -47.70 -14.72
CA LEU A 12 -38.23 -46.35 -14.12
C LEU A 12 -38.38 -46.42 -12.59
N ALA A 13 -37.49 -47.13 -11.89
CA ALA A 13 -37.39 -47.01 -10.43
C ALA A 13 -36.02 -47.52 -9.93
N ALA A 14 -34.93 -46.87 -10.34
CA ALA A 14 -33.62 -47.09 -9.71
C ALA A 14 -32.69 -45.90 -10.00
N ALA A 15 -32.95 -44.76 -9.36
CA ALA A 15 -32.00 -43.64 -9.32
C ALA A 15 -32.27 -42.77 -8.08
N LEU A 16 -31.97 -43.29 -6.89
CA LEU A 16 -31.88 -42.51 -5.66
C LEU A 16 -30.80 -43.14 -4.79
N GLY A 17 -29.69 -42.42 -4.64
CA GLY A 17 -28.66 -42.74 -3.65
C GLY A 17 -27.29 -43.00 -4.27
N ILE A 18 -26.57 -41.92 -4.57
CA ILE A 18 -25.15 -41.67 -4.24
C ILE A 18 -24.91 -40.22 -4.66
N GLY A 19 -24.73 -39.33 -3.70
CA GLY A 19 -24.48 -37.93 -4.00
C GLY A 19 -24.48 -37.06 -2.75
N LEU A 20 -23.58 -37.34 -1.80
CA LEU A 20 -23.24 -36.44 -0.69
C LEU A 20 -21.97 -36.96 0.00
N GLY A 21 -20.82 -36.36 -0.32
CA GLY A 21 -19.58 -36.60 0.40
C GLY A 21 -18.34 -36.18 -0.38
N ALA A 22 -17.69 -35.10 0.08
CA ALA A 22 -16.41 -34.55 -0.37
C ALA A 22 -16.42 -33.60 -1.59
N ALA A 23 -17.21 -32.53 -1.52
CA ALA A 23 -16.80 -31.26 -2.13
C ALA A 23 -15.90 -30.52 -1.14
N LEU A 24 -14.59 -30.70 -1.25
CA LEU A 24 -13.61 -29.84 -0.57
C LEU A 24 -13.79 -28.42 -1.11
N PRO A 25 -13.98 -27.38 -0.28
CA PRO A 25 -13.88 -26.02 -0.78
C PRO A 25 -12.42 -25.82 -1.18
N LEU A 26 -12.16 -25.66 -2.48
CA LEU A 26 -10.90 -25.09 -2.94
C LEU A 26 -10.81 -23.72 -2.28
N VAL A 27 -9.93 -23.60 -1.29
CA VAL A 27 -9.49 -22.31 -0.76
C VAL A 27 -8.79 -21.61 -1.91
N SER A 28 -9.55 -20.80 -2.65
CA SER A 28 -9.00 -19.85 -3.62
C SER A 28 -8.02 -18.98 -2.84
N SER A 29 -6.73 -19.07 -3.16
CA SER A 29 -5.75 -18.13 -2.63
C SER A 29 -6.23 -16.74 -3.01
N THR A 30 -6.70 -15.97 -2.02
CA THR A 30 -6.94 -14.55 -2.22
C THR A 30 -5.60 -13.97 -2.67
N GLY A 31 -5.49 -13.67 -3.97
CA GLY A 31 -4.30 -13.00 -4.50
C GLY A 31 -4.05 -11.78 -3.61
N VAL A 32 -2.88 -11.74 -2.98
CA VAL A 32 -2.46 -10.61 -2.17
C VAL A 32 -2.62 -9.38 -3.05
N LEU A 33 -3.56 -8.52 -2.69
CA LEU A 33 -3.82 -7.29 -3.43
C LEU A 33 -2.63 -6.36 -3.16
N ALA A 34 -1.67 -6.38 -4.08
CA ALA A 34 -0.53 -5.49 -4.09
C ALA A 34 -0.77 -4.30 -5.01
N ALA A 35 -0.09 -3.18 -4.74
CA ALA A 35 0.01 -2.13 -5.74
C ALA A 35 0.86 -2.63 -6.91
N ASP A 36 0.24 -2.68 -8.08
CA ASP A 36 0.92 -2.97 -9.34
C ASP A 36 1.61 -1.70 -9.87
N ASN A 37 0.98 -0.54 -9.66
CA ASN A 37 1.43 0.74 -10.19
C ASN A 37 1.37 1.86 -9.14
N LEU A 38 2.41 2.68 -9.13
CA LEU A 38 2.45 3.95 -8.42
C LEU A 38 2.19 5.09 -9.41
N VAL A 39 1.08 5.80 -9.22
CA VAL A 39 0.53 6.73 -10.21
C VAL A 39 0.62 8.15 -9.69
N PHE A 40 1.47 8.97 -10.31
CA PHE A 40 1.62 10.38 -9.99
C PHE A 40 0.59 11.22 -10.74
N VAL A 41 -0.09 12.11 -10.02
CA VAL A 41 -1.18 12.94 -10.58
C VAL A 41 -1.01 14.42 -10.25
N SER A 42 -1.24 15.27 -11.26
CA SER A 42 -1.33 16.73 -11.14
C SER A 42 -2.26 17.30 -12.23
N GLY A 43 -3.47 17.71 -11.87
CA GLY A 43 -4.47 18.15 -12.85
C GLY A 43 -4.74 17.07 -13.92
N GLY A 44 -4.54 17.41 -15.19
CA GLY A 44 -4.64 16.45 -16.31
C GLY A 44 -3.42 15.54 -16.50
N PHE A 45 -2.32 15.78 -15.80
CA PHE A 45 -1.11 14.94 -15.87
C PHE A 45 -1.28 13.68 -15.01
N ARG A 46 -1.08 12.51 -15.63
CA ARG A 46 -1.10 11.20 -14.96
C ARG A 46 -0.01 10.30 -15.54
N ARG A 47 0.96 9.89 -14.72
CA ARG A 47 2.02 8.95 -15.11
C ARG A 47 2.15 7.85 -14.08
N SER A 48 2.32 6.61 -14.54
CA SER A 48 2.47 5.42 -13.70
C SER A 48 3.88 4.89 -13.78
N ILE A 49 4.43 4.51 -12.63
CA ILE A 49 5.63 3.70 -12.49
C ILE A 49 5.20 2.32 -11.96
N PRO A 50 5.52 1.22 -12.66
CA PRO A 50 5.29 -0.11 -12.13
C PRO A 50 6.04 -0.33 -10.81
N VAL A 51 5.39 -0.97 -9.83
CA VAL A 51 6.08 -1.34 -8.59
C VAL A 51 7.19 -2.35 -8.86
N ALA A 52 7.04 -3.19 -9.89
CA ALA A 52 8.09 -4.08 -10.36
C ALA A 52 9.39 -3.36 -10.76
N ASP A 53 9.31 -2.16 -11.33
CA ASP A 53 10.51 -1.37 -11.69
C ASP A 53 11.22 -0.85 -10.43
N LEU A 54 10.46 -0.50 -9.38
CA LEU A 54 11.01 -0.14 -8.07
C LEU A 54 11.67 -1.34 -7.39
N GLU A 55 11.10 -2.53 -7.52
CA GLU A 55 11.69 -3.77 -7.01
C GLU A 55 12.99 -4.14 -7.73
N GLN A 56 13.01 -3.97 -9.06
CA GLN A 56 14.22 -4.17 -9.85
C GLN A 56 15.31 -3.16 -9.46
N LEU A 57 14.94 -1.90 -9.27
CA LEU A 57 15.86 -0.87 -8.76
C LEU A 57 16.42 -1.25 -7.39
N ALA A 58 15.56 -1.68 -6.46
CA ALA A 58 15.97 -2.04 -5.12
C ALA A 58 16.88 -3.28 -5.08
N SER A 59 16.64 -4.27 -5.95
CA SER A 59 17.41 -5.53 -5.98
C SER A 59 18.70 -5.42 -6.78
N THR A 60 18.69 -4.70 -7.91
CA THR A 60 19.83 -4.64 -8.84
C THR A 60 20.60 -3.33 -8.78
N GLY A 61 20.05 -2.29 -8.15
CA GLY A 61 20.57 -0.92 -8.18
C GLY A 61 20.38 -0.20 -9.51
N LYS A 62 19.72 -0.82 -10.50
CA LYS A 62 19.51 -0.26 -11.84
C LYS A 62 18.05 0.13 -12.04
N ALA A 63 17.82 1.38 -12.43
CA ALA A 63 16.51 1.85 -12.85
C ALA A 63 16.30 1.57 -14.34
N GLN A 64 15.03 1.47 -14.75
CA GLN A 64 14.65 1.27 -16.15
C GLN A 64 13.41 2.09 -16.53
N GLY A 65 13.16 2.20 -17.85
CA GLY A 65 12.00 2.90 -18.39
C GLY A 65 11.83 4.31 -17.84
N LEU A 66 10.59 4.67 -17.54
CA LEU A 66 10.23 6.00 -17.03
C LEU A 66 10.91 6.31 -15.69
N LEU A 67 11.18 5.29 -14.85
CA LEU A 67 11.88 5.47 -13.58
C LEU A 67 13.34 5.92 -13.81
N ALA A 68 14.03 5.35 -14.81
CA ALA A 68 15.40 5.76 -15.14
C ALA A 68 15.45 7.21 -15.63
N ASP A 69 14.52 7.60 -16.50
CA ASP A 69 14.41 8.96 -17.03
C ASP A 69 14.15 9.97 -15.90
N LEU A 70 13.23 9.64 -14.98
CA LEU A 70 12.92 10.49 -13.83
C LEU A 70 14.10 10.66 -12.87
N LEU A 71 14.82 9.58 -12.56
CA LEU A 71 15.99 9.66 -11.67
C LEU A 71 17.11 10.48 -12.30
N SER A 72 17.32 10.34 -13.61
CA SER A 72 18.28 11.14 -14.36
C SER A 72 17.90 12.62 -14.38
N PHE A 73 16.62 12.92 -14.66
CA PHE A 73 16.10 14.30 -14.67
C PHE A 73 16.19 14.97 -13.29
N SER A 74 15.85 14.22 -12.23
CA SER A 74 15.90 14.69 -10.84
C SER A 74 17.30 14.67 -10.22
N LYS A 75 18.33 14.22 -10.96
CA LYS A 75 19.71 14.06 -10.49
C LYS A 75 19.82 13.17 -9.26
N GLN A 76 18.93 12.20 -9.13
CA GLN A 76 18.90 11.23 -8.04
C GLN A 76 19.69 9.98 -8.43
N PRO A 77 20.80 9.65 -7.75
CA PRO A 77 21.57 8.47 -8.09
C PRO A 77 20.76 7.19 -7.76
N PRO A 78 20.59 6.27 -8.71
CA PRO A 78 19.78 5.05 -8.53
C PRO A 78 20.13 4.24 -7.28
N ALA A 79 21.42 4.16 -6.93
CA ALA A 79 21.89 3.46 -5.74
C ALA A 79 21.36 4.06 -4.43
N GLN A 80 21.21 5.39 -4.33
CA GLN A 80 20.65 6.01 -3.12
C GLN A 80 19.16 5.71 -3.01
N VAL A 81 18.43 5.79 -4.12
CA VAL A 81 17.00 5.45 -4.13
C VAL A 81 16.79 3.96 -3.83
N ALA A 82 17.60 3.07 -4.39
CA ALA A 82 17.59 1.65 -4.05
C ALA A 82 17.84 1.40 -2.56
N LYS A 83 18.76 2.15 -1.94
CA LYS A 83 19.01 2.08 -0.49
C LYS A 83 17.77 2.48 0.30
N LEU A 84 17.13 3.60 -0.05
CA LEU A 84 15.90 4.07 0.61
C LEU A 84 14.74 3.08 0.45
N LEU A 85 14.60 2.46 -0.72
CA LEU A 85 13.55 1.46 -0.97
C LEU A 85 13.69 0.20 -0.10
N ASN A 86 14.94 -0.16 0.23
CA ASN A 86 15.28 -1.29 1.10
C ASN A 86 15.44 -0.92 2.58
N GLU A 87 15.41 0.37 2.91
CA GLU A 87 15.57 0.81 4.29
C GLU A 87 14.42 0.27 5.13
N SER A 88 14.79 -0.47 6.19
CA SER A 88 13.82 -1.15 7.05
C SER A 88 13.68 -0.40 8.37
N ILE A 89 12.45 -0.07 8.72
CA ILE A 89 12.12 0.49 10.03
C ILE A 89 11.54 -0.63 10.89
N SER A 90 12.19 -0.95 12.00
CA SER A 90 11.68 -1.94 12.95
C SER A 90 10.73 -1.31 13.95
N LEU A 91 9.47 -1.76 13.95
CA LEU A 91 8.42 -1.25 14.83
C LEU A 91 7.56 -2.42 15.32
N PRO A 92 7.28 -2.54 16.63
CA PRO A 92 6.38 -3.58 17.13
C PRO A 92 4.98 -3.43 16.52
N VAL A 93 4.50 -4.47 15.83
CA VAL A 93 3.23 -4.44 15.08
C VAL A 93 2.04 -4.07 15.97
N THR A 94 2.04 -4.58 17.21
CA THR A 94 0.98 -4.30 18.19
C THR A 94 0.96 -2.83 18.62
N LEU A 95 2.13 -2.19 18.77
CA LEU A 95 2.22 -0.76 19.08
C LEU A 95 1.74 0.08 17.91
N VAL A 96 2.23 -0.22 16.69
CA VAL A 96 1.81 0.51 15.49
C VAL A 96 0.30 0.37 15.28
N SER A 97 -0.25 -0.85 15.35
CA SER A 97 -1.68 -1.07 15.20
C SER A 97 -2.50 -0.26 16.22
N ARG A 98 -2.09 -0.24 17.50
CA ARG A 98 -2.77 0.58 18.52
C ARG A 98 -2.67 2.07 18.21
N LEU A 99 -1.47 2.56 17.87
CA LEU A 99 -1.22 3.97 17.57
C LEU A 99 -2.05 4.44 16.37
N LEU A 100 -2.08 3.68 15.28
CA LEU A 100 -2.85 4.01 14.06
C LEU A 100 -4.38 4.01 14.27
N ASN A 101 -4.87 3.40 15.35
CA ASN A 101 -6.27 3.38 15.77
C ASN A 101 -6.60 4.47 16.82
N THR A 102 -5.63 5.28 17.24
CA THR A 102 -5.90 6.46 18.09
C THR A 102 -6.31 7.66 17.25
N ARG A 103 -6.95 8.67 17.87
CA ARG A 103 -7.27 9.95 17.21
C ARG A 103 -6.02 10.65 16.66
N ILE A 104 -4.89 10.58 17.38
CA ILE A 104 -3.63 11.19 16.94
C ILE A 104 -3.08 10.44 15.72
N GLY A 105 -3.06 9.10 15.76
CA GLY A 105 -2.60 8.29 14.63
C GLY A 105 -3.49 8.43 13.40
N GLU A 106 -4.81 8.54 13.60
CA GLU A 106 -5.77 8.85 12.55
C GLU A 106 -5.49 10.20 11.91
N ALA A 107 -5.31 11.27 12.70
CA ALA A 107 -4.98 12.60 12.16
C ALA A 107 -3.66 12.61 11.37
N VAL A 108 -2.65 11.86 11.82
CA VAL A 108 -1.39 11.70 11.07
C VAL A 108 -1.64 10.99 9.74
N LEU A 109 -2.40 9.90 9.76
CA LEU A 109 -2.72 9.13 8.55
C LEU A 109 -3.60 9.92 7.58
N GLU A 110 -4.54 10.72 8.06
CA GLU A 110 -5.34 11.62 7.23
C GLU A 110 -4.45 12.60 6.47
N ARG A 111 -3.44 13.14 7.14
CA ARG A 111 -2.45 14.03 6.50
C ARG A 111 -1.65 13.33 5.42
N VAL A 112 -1.30 12.06 5.62
CA VAL A 112 -0.64 11.22 4.60
C VAL A 112 -1.60 10.85 3.47
N ALA A 113 -2.88 10.61 3.77
CA ALA A 113 -3.92 10.28 2.80
C ALA A 113 -4.24 11.44 1.84
N GLN A 114 -3.91 12.68 2.20
CA GLN A 114 -3.94 13.80 1.27
C GLN A 114 -2.88 13.70 0.17
N ILE A 115 -1.77 12.99 0.43
CA ILE A 115 -0.69 12.74 -0.54
C ILE A 115 -1.00 11.47 -1.32
N VAL A 116 -1.28 10.38 -0.61
CA VAL A 116 -1.65 9.08 -1.18
C VAL A 116 -3.17 9.05 -1.33
N TYR A 117 -3.66 9.70 -2.37
CA TYR A 117 -5.07 10.01 -2.55
C TYR A 117 -5.66 9.15 -3.68
N PRO A 118 -6.50 8.14 -3.38
CA PRO A 118 -7.26 7.45 -4.42
C PRO A 118 -8.33 8.38 -4.99
N LEU A 119 -8.04 8.98 -6.15
CA LEU A 119 -8.89 9.91 -6.90
C LEU A 119 -10.27 9.33 -7.21
N LYS A 120 -10.34 8.00 -7.35
CA LYS A 120 -11.58 7.28 -7.71
C LYS A 120 -12.47 6.94 -6.53
N THR A 121 -11.97 7.01 -5.29
CA THR A 121 -12.73 6.56 -4.12
C THR A 121 -12.36 7.41 -2.89
N PRO A 122 -12.87 8.64 -2.80
CA PRO A 122 -12.71 9.44 -1.58
C PRO A 122 -13.21 8.64 -0.37
N GLY A 123 -12.42 8.61 0.71
CA GLY A 123 -12.74 7.90 1.96
C GLY A 123 -12.04 6.54 2.17
N VAL A 124 -11.41 5.93 1.15
CA VAL A 124 -10.68 4.65 1.34
C VAL A 124 -9.19 4.79 1.57
N GLY A 125 -8.63 6.00 1.42
CA GLY A 125 -7.19 6.25 1.61
C GLY A 125 -6.71 5.89 3.01
N LEU A 126 -7.46 6.28 4.04
CA LEU A 126 -7.11 6.01 5.43
C LEU A 126 -7.12 4.50 5.76
N PRO A 127 -8.19 3.73 5.47
CA PRO A 127 -8.16 2.27 5.58
C PRO A 127 -7.04 1.61 4.77
N ALA A 128 -6.77 2.08 3.55
CA ALA A 128 -5.73 1.52 2.68
C ALA A 128 -4.33 1.72 3.27
N LEU A 129 -4.02 2.92 3.76
CA LEU A 129 -2.76 3.21 4.44
C LEU A 129 -2.58 2.38 5.71
N ARG A 130 -3.63 2.28 6.55
CA ARG A 130 -3.59 1.44 7.76
C ARG A 130 -3.30 -0.01 7.42
N SER A 131 -4.02 -0.55 6.43
CA SER A 131 -3.84 -1.92 5.97
C SER A 131 -2.42 -2.14 5.46
N ALA A 132 -1.91 -1.25 4.60
CA ALA A 132 -0.58 -1.36 4.03
C ALA A 132 0.53 -1.36 5.10
N ILE A 133 0.41 -0.50 6.12
CA ILE A 133 1.38 -0.45 7.22
C ILE A 133 1.32 -1.73 8.07
N VAL A 134 0.12 -2.16 8.47
CA VAL A 134 -0.04 -3.33 9.35
C VAL A 134 0.33 -4.62 8.61
N MET A 135 -0.25 -4.87 7.43
CA MET A 135 0.03 -6.06 6.62
C MET A 135 1.48 -6.10 6.18
N GLY A 136 2.02 -4.93 5.80
CA GLY A 136 3.44 -4.70 5.67
C GLY A 136 4.13 -5.23 6.92
N LEU A 137 4.07 -4.56 8.06
CA LEU A 137 4.76 -4.99 9.29
C LEU A 137 4.64 -6.48 9.63
N VAL A 138 3.45 -7.09 9.48
CA VAL A 138 3.22 -8.53 9.68
C VAL A 138 4.08 -9.40 8.75
N GLU A 139 4.04 -9.15 7.44
CA GLU A 139 4.78 -9.94 6.44
C GLU A 139 6.30 -9.95 6.66
N GLY A 140 6.84 -8.91 7.28
CA GLY A 140 8.28 -8.76 7.53
C GLY A 140 8.60 -8.82 9.00
N LYS A 141 7.77 -9.50 9.78
CA LYS A 141 8.06 -9.88 11.16
C LYS A 141 8.46 -8.69 12.03
N GLY A 142 7.80 -7.54 11.84
CA GLY A 142 8.05 -6.31 12.59
C GLY A 142 9.02 -5.32 11.94
N SER A 143 9.45 -5.51 10.68
CA SER A 143 10.29 -4.55 9.95
C SER A 143 9.67 -4.06 8.65
N LEU A 144 9.25 -2.81 8.53
CA LEU A 144 8.62 -2.28 7.31
C LEU A 144 9.66 -1.65 6.37
N THR A 145 9.62 -2.00 5.08
CA THR A 145 10.34 -1.30 4.01
C THR A 145 9.36 -0.59 3.09
N ALA A 146 9.83 0.39 2.31
CA ALA A 146 8.98 1.07 1.34
C ALA A 146 8.38 0.08 0.32
N LEU A 147 9.17 -0.88 -0.18
CA LEU A 147 8.67 -1.90 -1.10
C LEU A 147 7.59 -2.80 -0.48
N ARG A 148 7.76 -3.22 0.77
CA ARG A 148 6.74 -4.00 1.47
C ARG A 148 5.46 -3.21 1.68
N PHE A 149 5.59 -1.94 2.02
CA PHE A 149 4.43 -1.07 2.12
C PHE A 149 3.66 -0.99 0.78
N LEU A 150 4.36 -0.80 -0.34
CA LEU A 150 3.75 -0.79 -1.67
C LEU A 150 3.07 -2.11 -2.01
N ARG A 151 3.72 -3.25 -1.72
CA ARG A 151 3.16 -4.58 -1.93
C ARG A 151 1.97 -4.91 -1.04
N ALA A 152 1.92 -4.36 0.17
CA ALA A 152 0.81 -4.57 1.10
C ALA A 152 -0.36 -3.60 0.86
N TYR A 153 -0.23 -2.67 -0.09
CA TYR A 153 -1.25 -1.67 -0.37
C TYR A 153 -2.45 -2.30 -1.10
N PRO A 154 -3.68 -2.21 -0.55
CA PRO A 154 -4.83 -3.05 -0.96
C PRO A 154 -5.50 -2.61 -2.27
N SER A 155 -4.78 -1.92 -3.16
CA SER A 155 -5.26 -1.42 -4.45
C SER A 155 -4.17 -1.57 -5.48
N ARG A 156 -4.55 -2.01 -6.69
CA ARG A 156 -3.64 -2.12 -7.84
C ARG A 156 -2.94 -0.82 -8.21
N ASN A 157 -3.58 0.32 -7.95
CA ASN A 157 -3.01 1.63 -8.21
C ASN A 157 -2.91 2.38 -6.87
N MET A 158 -1.69 2.77 -6.51
CA MET A 158 -1.44 3.73 -5.45
C MET A 158 -1.25 5.09 -6.11
N GLU A 159 -2.23 5.97 -5.94
CA GLU A 159 -2.23 7.29 -6.55
C GLU A 159 -1.56 8.31 -5.60
N VAL A 160 -0.64 9.10 -6.12
CA VAL A 160 0.16 10.08 -5.39
C VAL A 160 -0.06 11.47 -6.00
N SER A 161 -0.58 12.39 -5.20
CA SER A 161 -0.77 13.78 -5.58
C SER A 161 0.57 14.52 -5.57
N ILE A 162 1.04 14.96 -6.73
CA ILE A 162 2.27 15.75 -6.85
C ILE A 162 2.12 17.10 -6.11
N PRO A 163 1.03 17.88 -6.27
CA PRO A 163 0.88 19.14 -5.55
C PRO A 163 0.88 18.97 -4.03
N ALA A 164 0.23 17.93 -3.50
CA ALA A 164 0.21 17.66 -2.06
C ALA A 164 1.60 17.23 -1.56
N LEU A 165 2.33 16.42 -2.34
CA LEU A 165 3.70 16.01 -2.00
C LEU A 165 4.64 17.22 -1.94
N LEU A 166 4.61 18.10 -2.96
CA LEU A 166 5.42 19.33 -2.98
C LEU A 166 5.06 20.28 -1.84
N SER A 167 3.75 20.46 -1.57
CA SER A 167 3.29 21.27 -0.44
C SER A 167 3.76 20.76 0.92
N LEU A 168 3.96 19.44 1.07
CA LEU A 168 4.56 18.87 2.27
C LEU A 168 6.05 19.22 2.34
N MET A 169 6.79 19.08 1.24
CA MET A 169 8.22 19.40 1.19
C MET A 169 8.48 20.87 1.52
N ASP A 170 7.69 21.79 0.97
CA ASP A 170 7.80 23.23 1.24
C ASP A 170 7.51 23.60 2.72
N LYS A 171 6.76 22.76 3.43
CA LYS A 171 6.49 22.95 4.87
C LYS A 171 7.63 22.40 5.75
N THR A 172 8.46 21.48 5.25
CA THR A 172 9.55 20.88 6.04
C THR A 172 10.76 21.81 6.23
N SER A 173 11.03 22.69 5.26
CA SER A 173 11.99 23.80 5.44
C SER A 173 11.56 24.70 6.61
N SER A 174 10.26 25.02 6.67
CA SER A 174 9.69 25.84 7.74
C SER A 174 9.84 25.24 9.15
N ILE A 175 9.90 23.90 9.29
CA ILE A 175 10.14 23.26 10.60
C ILE A 175 11.59 23.47 11.05
N SER A 176 12.56 23.33 10.14
CA SER A 176 13.97 23.61 10.46
C SER A 176 14.18 25.09 10.77
N ASP A 177 13.49 25.97 10.05
CA ASP A 177 13.49 27.41 10.29
C ASP A 177 12.81 27.76 11.62
N LEU A 178 11.74 27.06 12.02
CA LEU A 178 11.08 27.21 13.32
C LEU A 178 11.97 26.74 14.48
N VAL A 179 12.58 25.57 14.35
CA VAL A 179 13.52 25.04 15.35
C VAL A 179 14.72 25.96 15.50
N ARG A 180 15.22 26.50 14.38
CA ARG A 180 16.31 27.49 14.37
C ARG A 180 15.87 28.83 15.00
N PHE A 181 14.69 29.33 14.65
CA PHE A 181 14.11 30.54 15.24
C PHE A 181 13.97 30.42 16.76
N PHE A 182 13.48 29.29 17.27
CA PHE A 182 13.37 29.07 18.72
C PHE A 182 14.72 28.78 19.40
N SER A 183 15.70 28.26 18.67
CA SER A 183 17.06 28.02 19.19
C SER A 183 17.94 29.28 19.17
N GLU A 184 17.70 30.22 18.26
CA GLU A 184 18.45 31.48 18.11
C GLU A 184 17.72 32.68 18.74
N ALA A 185 16.42 32.54 19.08
CA ALA A 185 15.71 33.56 19.84
C ALA A 185 16.39 33.77 21.21
N PRO A 186 16.88 34.98 21.51
CA PRO A 186 17.54 35.24 22.77
C PRO A 186 16.52 35.07 23.90
N LEU A 187 16.78 34.14 24.82
CA LEU A 187 16.01 33.91 26.05
C LEU A 187 16.04 35.10 27.04
N ASN A 188 16.41 36.29 26.58
CA ASN A 188 16.54 37.49 27.41
C ASN A 188 15.19 38.13 27.77
N GLY A 189 14.08 37.69 27.15
CA GLY A 189 12.73 38.15 27.51
C GLY A 189 12.12 37.55 28.78
N LEU A 190 12.80 36.57 29.43
CA LEU A 190 12.29 35.88 30.63
C LEU A 190 13.11 36.15 31.90
N ARG A 191 14.09 37.05 31.86
CA ARG A 191 14.62 37.64 33.09
C ARG A 191 13.85 38.93 33.30
N GLY A 192 12.88 38.89 34.22
CA GLY A 192 12.30 40.10 34.78
C GLY A 192 13.45 40.97 35.25
N GLU A 193 13.60 42.13 34.63
CA GLU A 193 14.45 43.19 35.17
C GLU A 193 13.73 43.84 36.35
N PRO A 194 14.49 44.28 37.38
CA PRO A 194 13.99 44.57 38.74
C PRO A 194 13.02 45.75 38.85
#